data_AF-A0A180GHG2-F1
#
_entry.id   AF-A0A180GHG2-F1
#
_cell.length_a   1.000
_cell.length_b   1.000
_cell.length_c   1.000
_cell.angle_alpha   90.00
_cell.angle_beta   90.00
_cell.angle_gamma   90.00
#
_symmetry.space_group_name_H-M   'P 1'
#
loop_
_entity.id
_entity.type
_entity.pdbx_description
1 polymer ?
#
loop_
_entity_poly.entity_id
_entity_poly.type
_entity_poly.pdbx_seq_one_letter_code
_entity_poly.pdbx_strand_id
1 'polypeptide(L)'
;MQDQSRRGGRQEQGRDPIVEKIINNTLVPNKCEFTPNSLLMMILTGHNWGGKLVTTKMSGCIVLLAQMGSFVPAKRATVGLFDGCYTRMGMSEELAQGQSAFMVKIINAAKILWMAIPRPLVIIDELSYGSKRVQIYPTKFLEDKLGAKTED
;
A
#
# COMPACT_ATOMS: atom_id res chain seq x y z
N MET A 1 11.02 15.39 20.11
CA MET A 1 10.63 15.81 18.75
C MET A 1 11.01 14.69 17.79
N GLN A 2 10.05 13.95 17.23
CA GLN A 2 10.36 12.91 16.24
C GLN A 2 10.69 13.58 14.90
N ASP A 3 11.84 13.24 14.32
CA ASP A 3 12.26 13.69 13.00
C ASP A 3 11.27 13.19 11.93
N GLN A 4 10.37 14.07 11.51
CA GLN A 4 9.36 13.79 10.48
C GLN A 4 9.97 13.69 9.07
N SER A 5 11.23 14.14 8.87
CA SER A 5 11.87 14.18 7.54
C SER A 5 12.18 12.80 6.95
N ARG A 6 12.14 11.74 7.76
CA ARG A 6 12.49 10.36 7.38
C ARG A 6 11.30 9.43 7.16
N ARG A 7 10.06 9.93 7.21
CA ARG A 7 8.87 9.12 6.90
C ARG A 7 8.67 9.06 5.39
N GLY A 8 8.26 7.90 4.87
CA GLY A 8 7.88 7.78 3.47
C GLY A 8 8.92 7.18 2.53
N GLY A 9 8.69 7.29 1.23
CA GLY A 9 9.59 6.78 0.20
C GLY A 9 9.37 7.41 -1.16
N ARG A 10 10.42 7.49 -1.97
CA ARG A 10 10.41 7.91 -3.37
C ARG A 10 11.18 6.89 -4.20
N GLN A 11 10.54 6.38 -5.24
CA GLN A 11 11.05 5.33 -6.12
C GLN A 11 10.91 5.80 -7.56
N GLU A 12 12.03 5.96 -8.26
CA GLU A 12 12.07 6.38 -9.66
C GLU A 12 12.42 5.19 -10.55
N GLN A 13 11.56 4.94 -11.55
CA GLN A 13 11.65 3.80 -12.44
C GLN A 13 11.80 2.46 -11.68
N GLY A 14 10.97 2.26 -10.65
CA GLY A 14 10.91 1.01 -9.90
C GLY A 14 10.34 -0.13 -10.74
N ARG A 15 10.82 -1.35 -10.48
CA ARG A 15 10.36 -2.59 -11.12
C ARG A 15 10.08 -3.61 -10.04
N ASP A 16 9.01 -4.38 -10.20
CA ASP A 16 8.71 -5.46 -9.26
C ASP A 16 9.78 -6.56 -9.41
N PRO A 17 10.56 -6.87 -8.37
CA PRO A 17 11.72 -7.78 -8.49
C PRO A 17 11.32 -9.21 -8.85
N ILE A 18 10.07 -9.61 -8.58
CA ILE A 18 9.57 -10.95 -8.89
C ILE A 18 9.02 -10.97 -10.31
N VAL A 19 8.13 -10.03 -10.64
CA VAL A 19 7.53 -9.95 -11.98
C VAL A 19 8.59 -9.74 -13.05
N GLU A 20 9.59 -8.88 -12.81
CA GLU A 20 10.70 -8.64 -13.73
C GLU A 20 11.47 -9.91 -14.10
N LYS A 21 11.50 -10.93 -13.22
CA LYS A 21 12.16 -12.20 -13.47
C LYS A 21 11.29 -13.23 -14.19
N ILE A 22 9.97 -13.08 -14.11
CA ILE A 22 9.01 -14.04 -14.65
C ILE A 22 8.59 -13.67 -16.06
N ILE A 23 8.48 -12.38 -16.36
CA ILE A 23 7.99 -11.96 -17.67
C ILE A 23 9.12 -11.97 -18.71
N ASN A 24 8.81 -12.48 -19.91
CA ASN A 24 9.76 -12.51 -21.03
C ASN A 24 9.84 -11.18 -21.79
N ASN A 25 8.91 -10.25 -21.52
CA ASN A 25 8.86 -8.93 -22.11
C ASN A 25 9.41 -7.87 -21.14
N THR A 26 9.70 -6.68 -21.65
CA THR A 26 10.16 -5.56 -20.81
C THR A 26 9.05 -5.13 -19.83
N LEU A 27 9.33 -5.20 -18.53
CA LEU A 27 8.46 -4.63 -17.50
C LEU A 27 8.54 -3.11 -17.56
N VAL A 28 7.41 -2.44 -17.78
CA VAL A 28 7.37 -0.98 -17.73
C VAL A 28 7.62 -0.52 -16.30
N PRO A 29 8.65 0.30 -16.05
CA PRO A 29 8.97 0.75 -14.71
C PRO A 29 8.00 1.83 -14.22
N ASN A 30 7.69 1.84 -12.92
CA ASN A 30 6.73 2.75 -12.31
C ASN A 30 7.40 3.74 -11.34
N LYS A 31 6.83 4.93 -11.19
CA LYS A 31 7.20 5.88 -10.13
C LYS A 31 6.25 5.67 -8.94
N CYS A 32 6.78 5.67 -7.73
CA CYS A 32 5.99 5.67 -6.50
C CYS A 32 6.56 6.69 -5.52
N GLU A 33 5.71 7.52 -4.92
CA GLU A 33 6.13 8.58 -3.99
C GLU A 33 5.07 8.72 -2.90
N PHE A 34 5.49 8.54 -1.65
CA PHE A 34 4.65 8.63 -0.47
C PHE A 34 5.48 9.30 0.62
N THR A 35 5.50 10.64 0.64
CA THR A 35 6.29 11.44 1.59
C THR A 35 5.37 12.34 2.43
N PRO A 36 5.79 12.74 3.65
CA PRO A 36 5.02 13.65 4.51
C PRO A 36 4.62 14.97 3.85
N ASN A 37 5.45 15.44 2.91
CA ASN A 37 5.22 16.71 2.21
C ASN A 37 4.37 16.56 0.94
N SER A 38 4.16 15.32 0.46
CA SER A 38 3.36 15.05 -0.73
C SER A 38 2.06 14.32 -0.35
N LEU A 39 2.16 13.05 0.02
CA LEU A 39 1.06 12.18 0.40
C LEU A 39 1.58 11.06 1.32
N LEU A 40 0.95 10.85 2.48
CA LEU A 40 1.21 9.67 3.33
C LEU A 40 0.38 8.44 2.91
N MET A 41 -0.56 8.62 1.99
CA MET A 41 -1.47 7.60 1.49
C MET A 41 -1.54 7.68 -0.04
N MET A 42 -1.42 6.53 -0.71
CA MET A 42 -1.58 6.42 -2.15
C MET A 42 -2.82 5.59 -2.46
N ILE A 43 -3.76 6.16 -3.22
CA ILE A 43 -4.95 5.46 -3.72
C ILE A 43 -4.72 5.11 -5.18
N LEU A 44 -4.72 3.81 -5.51
CA LEU A 44 -4.53 3.32 -6.87
C LEU A 44 -5.86 2.91 -7.48
N THR A 45 -6.37 3.74 -8.39
CA THR A 45 -7.59 3.47 -9.16
C THR A 45 -7.24 3.10 -10.61
N GLY A 46 -8.21 2.58 -11.37
CA GLY A 46 -8.03 2.22 -12.78
C GLY A 46 -8.63 0.87 -13.15
N HIS A 47 -8.41 0.41 -14.37
CA HIS A 47 -8.94 -0.86 -14.86
C HIS A 47 -8.31 -2.06 -14.12
N ASN A 48 -9.07 -3.15 -13.94
CA ASN A 48 -8.48 -4.43 -13.53
C ASN A 48 -7.49 -4.82 -14.64
N TRP A 49 -6.29 -5.31 -14.32
CA TRP A 49 -5.17 -5.49 -15.27
C TRP A 49 -4.32 -4.26 -15.63
N GLY A 50 -4.64 -3.06 -15.10
CA GLY A 50 -3.82 -1.85 -15.30
C GLY A 50 -2.50 -1.83 -14.52
N GLY A 51 -2.02 -2.96 -14.00
CA GLY A 51 -0.75 -3.04 -13.25
C GLY A 51 -0.79 -2.50 -11.82
N LYS A 52 -1.95 -2.07 -11.30
CA LYS A 52 -2.09 -1.50 -9.93
C LYS A 52 -1.46 -2.41 -8.85
N LEU A 53 -1.80 -3.69 -8.86
CA LEU A 53 -1.27 -4.66 -7.90
C LEU A 53 0.26 -4.84 -8.04
N VAL A 54 0.76 -4.81 -9.27
CA VAL A 54 2.21 -4.91 -9.56
C VAL A 54 2.92 -3.68 -9.00
N THR A 55 2.36 -2.48 -9.17
CA THR A 55 2.93 -1.24 -8.61
C THR A 55 2.93 -1.27 -7.07
N THR A 56 1.85 -1.74 -6.44
CA THR A 56 1.79 -1.82 -4.97
C THR A 56 2.79 -2.82 -4.42
N LYS A 57 2.91 -4.01 -5.04
CA LYS A 57 3.88 -5.04 -4.65
C LYS A 57 5.31 -4.58 -4.87
N MET A 58 5.60 -3.97 -6.02
CA MET A 58 6.88 -3.32 -6.32
C MET A 58 7.29 -2.38 -5.19
N SER A 59 6.40 -1.47 -4.78
CA SER A 59 6.73 -0.49 -3.75
C SER A 59 7.08 -1.16 -2.42
N GLY A 60 6.29 -2.15 -1.99
CA GLY A 60 6.57 -2.92 -0.78
C GLY A 60 7.90 -3.69 -0.85
N CYS A 61 8.16 -4.36 -1.96
CA CYS A 61 9.41 -5.10 -2.15
C CYS A 61 10.63 -4.18 -2.16
N ILE A 62 10.56 -3.02 -2.82
CA ILE A 62 11.65 -2.04 -2.82
C ILE A 62 11.94 -1.53 -1.40
N VAL A 63 10.91 -1.26 -0.61
CA VAL A 63 11.07 -0.83 0.79
C VAL A 63 11.79 -1.90 1.62
N LEU A 64 11.33 -3.16 1.52
CA LEU A 64 11.93 -4.28 2.24
C LEU A 64 13.40 -4.50 1.85
N LEU A 65 13.69 -4.54 0.55
CA LEU A 65 15.06 -4.70 0.06
C LEU A 65 15.98 -3.57 0.54
N ALA A 66 15.52 -2.32 0.50
CA ALA A 66 16.30 -1.19 0.99
C ALA A 66 16.59 -1.30 2.50
N GLN A 67 15.62 -1.70 3.32
CA GLN A 67 15.82 -1.87 4.76
C GLN A 67 16.69 -3.08 5.12
N MET A 68 16.77 -4.08 4.24
CA MET A 68 17.73 -5.19 4.36
C MET A 68 19.16 -4.81 3.96
N GLY A 69 19.38 -3.61 3.42
CA GLY A 69 20.69 -3.18 2.91
C GLY A 69 21.02 -3.72 1.51
N SER A 70 20.02 -4.21 0.78
CA SER A 70 20.18 -4.68 -0.60
C SER A 70 20.09 -3.53 -1.61
N PHE A 71 20.75 -3.69 -2.76
CA PHE A 71 20.38 -2.94 -3.95
C PHE A 71 18.92 -3.21 -4.32
N VAL A 72 18.27 -2.20 -4.88
CA VAL A 72 16.85 -2.24 -5.25
C VAL A 72 16.66 -2.07 -6.76
N PRO A 73 15.63 -2.70 -7.36
CA PRO A 73 15.34 -2.62 -8.79
C PRO A 73 14.70 -1.27 -9.18
N ALA A 74 15.42 -0.17 -9.00
CA ALA A 74 14.98 1.18 -9.36
C ALA A 74 16.16 1.99 -9.91
N LYS A 75 15.88 3.03 -10.73
CA LYS A 75 16.91 3.98 -11.15
C LYS A 75 17.42 4.81 -9.98
N ARG A 76 16.52 5.17 -9.06
CA ARG A 76 16.82 5.87 -7.80
C ARG A 76 15.74 5.52 -6.79
N ALA A 77 16.12 5.24 -5.56
CA ALA A 77 15.18 5.06 -4.46
C ALA A 77 15.68 5.79 -3.22
N THR A 78 14.78 6.50 -2.56
CA THR A 78 14.96 7.04 -1.21
C THR A 78 13.89 6.42 -0.34
N VAL A 79 14.29 5.66 0.67
CA VAL A 79 13.38 4.89 1.50
C VAL A 79 13.58 5.32 2.96
N GLY A 80 12.50 5.81 3.56
CA GLY A 80 12.43 6.07 5.00
C GLY A 80 12.39 4.78 5.79
N LEU A 81 12.66 4.87 7.09
CA LEU A 81 12.62 3.70 7.96
C LEU A 81 11.17 3.39 8.36
N PHE A 82 10.69 2.20 7.99
CA PHE A 82 9.42 1.65 8.42
C PHE A 82 9.61 0.67 9.57
N ASP A 83 8.70 0.71 10.55
CA ASP A 83 8.72 -0.17 11.72
C ASP A 83 8.06 -1.54 11.42
N GLY A 84 7.29 -1.64 10.34
CA GLY A 84 6.66 -2.87 9.88
C GLY A 84 5.95 -2.71 8.55
N CYS A 85 5.82 -3.82 7.81
CA CYS A 85 5.07 -3.90 6.57
C CYS A 85 3.82 -4.77 6.79
N TYR A 86 2.64 -4.21 6.52
CA TYR A 86 1.36 -4.86 6.73
C TYR A 86 0.61 -4.90 5.41
N THR A 87 0.08 -6.07 5.06
CA THR A 87 -0.59 -6.26 3.78
C THR A 87 -1.95 -6.91 3.95
N ARG A 88 -2.95 -6.42 3.22
CA ARG A 88 -4.19 -7.15 2.93
C ARG A 88 -4.29 -7.25 1.41
N MET A 89 -3.96 -8.41 0.85
CA MET A 89 -4.11 -8.68 -0.59
C MET A 89 -5.02 -9.90 -0.81
N GLY A 90 -6.01 -9.79 -1.72
CA GLY A 90 -6.75 -10.92 -2.28
C GLY A 90 -7.63 -11.78 -1.35
N MET A 91 -8.62 -12.47 -1.94
CA MET A 91 -9.68 -13.16 -1.22
C MET A 91 -9.33 -14.60 -0.80
N SER A 92 -8.93 -14.76 0.46
CA SER A 92 -9.41 -15.92 1.23
C SER A 92 -10.77 -15.49 1.79
N GLU A 93 -11.84 -15.99 1.17
CA GLU A 93 -13.13 -16.03 1.84
C GLU A 93 -13.01 -17.10 2.92
N GLU A 94 -12.71 -16.69 4.14
CA GLU A 94 -13.17 -17.49 5.27
C GLU A 94 -14.69 -17.51 5.16
N LEU A 95 -15.26 -18.71 5.02
CA LEU A 95 -16.68 -18.96 5.27
C LEU A 95 -16.94 -18.58 6.73
N ALA A 96 -17.20 -17.29 6.95
CA ALA A 96 -17.54 -16.78 8.26
C ALA A 96 -18.96 -17.23 8.54
N GLN A 97 -19.10 -18.35 9.25
CA GLN A 97 -20.40 -18.87 9.67
C GLN A 97 -21.16 -17.75 10.41
N GLY A 98 -22.17 -17.18 9.75
CA GLY A 98 -23.02 -16.13 10.29
C GLY A 98 -22.54 -14.68 10.16
N GLN A 99 -21.44 -14.37 9.46
CA GLN A 99 -20.96 -12.98 9.27
C GLN A 99 -20.82 -12.59 7.79
N SER A 100 -21.10 -11.32 7.44
CA SER A 100 -20.96 -10.87 6.06
C SER A 100 -19.48 -10.75 5.65
N ALA A 101 -19.15 -11.16 4.42
CA ALA A 101 -17.79 -11.03 3.89
C ALA A 101 -17.27 -9.59 3.93
N PHE A 102 -18.17 -8.60 3.82
CA PHE A 102 -17.84 -7.19 3.99
C PHE A 102 -17.40 -6.87 5.43
N MET A 103 -18.16 -7.31 6.43
CA MET A 103 -17.84 -7.05 7.83
C MET A 103 -16.49 -7.65 8.21
N VAL A 104 -16.22 -8.89 7.78
CA VAL A 104 -14.91 -9.56 7.99
C VAL A 104 -13.77 -8.75 7.35
N LYS A 105 -13.97 -8.22 6.14
CA LYS A 105 -12.98 -7.35 5.47
C LYS A 105 -12.69 -6.08 6.27
N ILE A 106 -13.72 -5.40 6.76
CA ILE A 106 -13.56 -4.17 7.56
C ILE A 106 -12.86 -4.45 8.90
N ILE A 107 -13.26 -5.50 9.62
CA ILE A 107 -12.64 -5.89 10.89
C ILE A 107 -11.15 -6.19 10.69
N ASN A 108 -10.79 -6.92 9.64
CA ASN A 108 -9.39 -7.25 9.36
C ASN A 108 -8.57 -6.02 8.95
N ALA A 109 -9.15 -5.10 8.17
CA ALA A 109 -8.50 -3.82 7.86
C ALA A 109 -8.28 -2.98 9.14
N ALA A 110 -9.27 -2.90 10.03
CA ALA A 110 -9.14 -2.20 11.30
C ALA A 110 -8.05 -2.80 12.20
N LYS A 111 -7.95 -4.13 12.27
CA LYS A 111 -6.86 -4.83 13.00
C LYS A 111 -5.48 -4.45 12.46
N ILE A 112 -5.31 -4.43 11.14
CA ILE A 112 -4.05 -4.01 10.50
C ILE A 112 -3.71 -2.58 10.91
N LEU A 113 -4.65 -1.65 10.81
CA LEU A 113 -4.43 -0.24 11.17
C LEU A 113 -4.09 -0.07 12.65
N TRP A 114 -4.65 -0.90 13.53
CA TRP A 114 -4.37 -0.85 14.96
C TRP A 114 -2.95 -1.34 15.31
N MET A 115 -2.45 -2.36 14.60
CA MET A 115 -1.08 -2.87 14.79
C MET A 115 0.00 -2.02 14.11
N ALA A 116 -0.39 -1.25 13.08
CA ALA A 116 0.49 -0.51 12.20
C ALA A 116 0.99 0.82 12.80
N ILE A 117 1.60 0.81 13.99
CA ILE A 117 2.09 2.03 14.67
C ILE A 117 3.55 1.80 15.11
N PRO A 118 4.46 2.79 15.06
CA PRO A 118 4.26 4.22 14.76
C PRO A 118 4.59 4.67 13.33
N ARG A 119 5.34 3.90 12.54
CA ARG A 119 5.67 4.23 11.13
C ARG A 119 5.49 2.99 10.23
N PRO A 120 4.24 2.58 9.97
CA PRO A 120 4.00 1.40 9.16
C PRO A 120 4.14 1.69 7.67
N LEU A 121 4.41 0.65 6.90
CA LEU A 121 4.00 0.55 5.51
C LEU A 121 2.73 -0.31 5.47
N VAL A 122 1.60 0.26 5.06
CA VAL A 122 0.34 -0.46 4.94
C VAL A 122 -0.08 -0.55 3.48
N ILE A 123 -0.29 -1.77 3.01
CA ILE A 123 -0.74 -2.07 1.66
C ILE A 123 -2.09 -2.77 1.74
N ILE A 124 -3.12 -2.16 1.16
CA ILE A 124 -4.47 -2.74 1.12
C ILE A 124 -4.90 -2.83 -0.34
N ASP A 125 -5.29 -4.03 -0.75
CA ASP A 125 -5.92 -4.33 -2.03
C ASP A 125 -7.40 -4.61 -1.80
N GLU A 126 -8.24 -4.21 -2.76
CA GLU A 126 -9.67 -4.49 -2.78
C GLU A 126 -10.43 -4.21 -1.46
N LEU A 127 -10.36 -2.97 -0.97
CA LEU A 127 -11.37 -2.48 -0.02
C LEU A 127 -12.69 -2.21 -0.76
N SER A 128 -13.23 -3.21 -1.45
CA SER A 128 -14.38 -3.06 -2.34
C SER A 128 -15.65 -2.85 -1.52
N TYR A 129 -16.31 -1.73 -1.76
CA TYR A 129 -17.63 -1.39 -1.24
C TYR A 129 -18.69 -2.28 -1.90
N GLY A 130 -19.20 -3.24 -1.13
CA GLY A 130 -20.41 -3.96 -1.51
C GLY A 130 -21.62 -3.02 -1.47
N SER A 131 -22.33 -2.95 -2.59
CA SER A 131 -23.57 -2.20 -2.84
C SER A 131 -23.43 -0.70 -3.09
N LYS A 132 -23.99 -0.28 -4.24
CA LYS A 132 -24.14 1.12 -4.67
C LYS A 132 -24.78 1.91 -3.52
N ARG A 133 -24.10 2.94 -3.01
CA ARG A 133 -24.53 3.86 -1.92
C ARG A 133 -24.29 3.37 -0.49
N VAL A 134 -23.04 3.23 -0.08
CA VAL A 134 -22.63 3.61 1.30
C VAL A 134 -21.25 4.24 1.21
N GLN A 135 -21.24 5.57 1.14
CA GLN A 135 -20.08 6.35 1.59
C GLN A 135 -20.15 6.36 3.12
N ILE A 136 -19.04 6.69 3.78
CA ILE A 136 -18.85 6.81 5.24
C ILE A 136 -18.22 5.53 5.86
N TYR A 137 -16.90 5.59 6.11
CA TYR A 137 -16.29 5.62 7.46
C TYR A 137 -14.74 5.48 7.48
N PRO A 138 -14.02 4.86 6.51
CA PRO A 138 -12.57 4.72 6.66
C PRO A 138 -11.80 5.98 6.26
N THR A 139 -12.27 6.75 5.28
CA THR A 139 -11.50 7.91 4.77
C THR A 139 -11.31 8.95 5.85
N LYS A 140 -12.37 9.36 6.56
CA LYS A 140 -12.26 10.35 7.64
C LYS A 140 -11.44 9.85 8.84
N PHE A 141 -11.52 8.56 9.18
CA PHE A 141 -10.65 7.96 10.20
C PHE A 141 -9.18 7.93 9.78
N LEU A 142 -8.89 7.66 8.52
CA LEU A 142 -7.53 7.66 7.97
C LEU A 142 -7.01 9.10 7.78
N GLU A 143 -7.85 10.05 7.42
CA GLU A 143 -7.51 11.48 7.36
C GLU A 143 -7.22 12.03 8.77
N ASP A 144 -8.09 11.78 9.75
CA ASP A 144 -7.98 12.28 11.13
C ASP A 144 -6.78 11.67 11.90
N LYS A 145 -6.43 10.40 11.64
CA LYS A 145 -5.29 9.73 12.33
C LYS A 145 -3.99 9.67 11.52
N LEU A 146 -4.05 9.66 10.19
CA LEU A 146 -2.88 9.42 9.32
C LEU A 146 -2.61 10.57 8.33
N GLY A 147 -3.40 11.64 8.32
CA GLY A 147 -3.16 12.83 7.50
C GLY A 147 -3.29 12.59 5.99
N ALA A 148 -4.15 11.67 5.57
CA ALA A 148 -4.42 11.42 4.16
C ALA A 148 -5.10 12.64 3.50
N LYS A 149 -4.88 12.83 2.19
CA LYS A 149 -5.65 13.73 1.33
C LYS A 149 -6.13 12.94 0.13
N THR A 150 -7.40 13.10 -0.22
CA THR A 150 -8.02 12.46 -1.38
C THR A 150 -7.94 13.46 -2.54
N GLU A 151 -7.32 13.09 -3.66
CA GLU A 151 -7.41 13.85 -4.93
C GLU A 151 -8.30 13.06 -5.90
N ASP A 152 -9.22 13.78 -6.56
CA ASP A 152 -10.19 13.26 -7.52
C ASP A 152 -9.56 12.90 -8.88
#